data_AF-A0A919XPR0-F1
#
_entry.id   AF-A0A919XPR0-F1
#
_cell.length_a   1.000
_cell.length_b   1.000
_cell.length_c   1.000
_cell.angle_alpha   90.00
_cell.angle_beta   90.00
_cell.angle_gamma   90.00
#
_symmetry.space_group_name_H-M   'P 1'
#
loop_
_entity.id
_entity.type
_entity.pdbx_description
1 polymer ?
#
loop_
_entity_poly.entity_id
_entity_poly.type
_entity_poly.pdbx_seq_one_letter_code
_entity_poly.pdbx_strand_id
1 'polypeptide(L)'
;MRKRKSGTPFEIAVMDIQKLIDPNSIVSHDEKIIDKYGHPRQFDVVIRGELGGRKLLGVIECKDWKAKVDLPVVDAFITKMRDINANFGMIFSNSGFTSRAIEKCVENDIGVKSLLQNDTLSTKVKIMYHVYMKCYDWRNFKVRMFGTGSANWDPETTINDMFINGQNLLEWFQHHLDSMPNLEIEGPYEKEVKFSSPQVVQARGHSVVVERLVFMATRVMQLKHTDTDIKGDGIFDWGENSMSFPENWTIEMRVPDDPSQWEDYDGPIREGFDIRFGVTAIQYNKEHPPLKIEEL
;
A
#
# COMPACT_ATOMS: atom_id res chain seq x y z
N MET A 1 13.81 44.31 -12.74
CA MET A 1 13.89 42.88 -12.36
C MET A 1 13.80 42.03 -13.62
N ARG A 2 14.72 41.09 -13.84
CA ARG A 2 14.70 40.19 -15.01
C ARG A 2 13.58 39.16 -14.81
N LYS A 3 12.66 39.04 -15.77
CA LYS A 3 11.50 38.11 -15.72
C LYS A 3 12.02 36.67 -15.58
N ARG A 4 11.62 35.93 -14.54
CA ARG A 4 11.96 34.50 -14.39
C ARG A 4 11.36 33.71 -15.56
N LYS A 5 12.11 32.75 -16.10
CA LYS A 5 11.57 31.80 -17.09
C LYS A 5 10.53 30.92 -16.39
N SER A 6 9.47 30.52 -17.10
CA SER A 6 8.38 29.75 -16.50
C SER A 6 8.80 28.37 -16.00
N GLY A 7 9.81 27.74 -16.62
CA GLY A 7 10.29 26.40 -16.26
C GLY A 7 11.29 26.34 -15.09
N THR A 8 11.75 27.48 -14.57
CA THR A 8 12.76 27.51 -13.50
C THR A 8 12.36 26.76 -12.22
N PRO A 9 11.10 26.79 -11.74
CA PRO A 9 10.71 25.99 -10.57
C PRO A 9 10.89 24.48 -10.79
N PHE A 10 10.59 23.98 -12.00
CA PHE A 10 10.77 22.57 -12.35
C PHE A 10 12.27 22.21 -12.40
N GLU A 11 13.11 23.06 -12.99
CA GLU A 11 14.57 22.88 -13.02
C GLU A 11 15.18 22.85 -11.60
N ILE A 12 14.75 23.76 -10.71
CA ILE A 12 15.20 23.81 -9.31
C ILE A 12 14.78 22.56 -8.54
N ALA A 13 13.55 22.09 -8.72
CA ALA A 13 13.08 20.86 -8.09
C ALA A 13 13.92 19.64 -8.53
N VAL A 14 14.25 19.53 -9.82
CA VAL A 14 15.14 18.48 -10.32
C VAL A 14 16.52 18.58 -9.66
N MET A 15 17.10 19.78 -9.59
CA MET A 15 18.39 20.02 -8.93
C MET A 15 18.38 19.57 -7.46
N ASP A 16 17.38 19.97 -6.68
CA ASP A 16 17.29 19.65 -5.26
C ASP A 16 17.15 18.14 -5.03
N ILE A 17 16.42 17.45 -5.91
CA ILE A 17 16.32 15.98 -5.90
C ILE A 17 17.66 15.31 -6.15
N GLN A 18 18.44 15.81 -7.11
CA GLN A 18 19.77 15.23 -7.38
C GLN A 18 20.69 15.37 -6.16
N LYS A 19 20.61 16.49 -5.43
CA LYS A 19 21.35 16.69 -4.17
C LYS A 19 20.91 15.72 -3.07
N LEU A 20 19.64 15.34 -3.03
CA LEU A 20 19.13 14.36 -2.07
C LEU A 20 19.61 12.94 -2.40
N ILE A 21 19.62 12.58 -3.69
CA ILE A 21 20.02 11.24 -4.15
C ILE A 21 21.52 10.99 -3.94
N ASP A 22 22.36 11.98 -4.22
CA ASP A 22 23.80 11.90 -3.98
C ASP A 22 24.30 13.16 -3.26
N PRO A 23 24.24 13.18 -1.91
CA PRO A 23 24.67 14.33 -1.10
C PRO A 23 26.15 14.69 -1.24
N ASN A 24 26.98 13.78 -1.76
CA ASN A 24 28.41 14.01 -1.97
C ASN A 24 28.70 14.67 -3.33
N SER A 25 27.70 14.75 -4.22
CA SER A 25 27.82 15.42 -5.51
C SER A 25 27.68 16.94 -5.37
N ILE A 26 28.40 17.67 -6.23
CA ILE A 26 28.21 19.10 -6.44
C ILE A 26 27.19 19.27 -7.57
N VAL A 27 26.00 19.77 -7.22
CA VAL A 27 24.91 20.01 -8.18
C VAL A 27 24.67 21.51 -8.34
N SER A 28 24.67 22.00 -9.57
CA SER A 28 24.43 23.41 -9.93
C SER A 28 23.25 23.55 -10.91
N HIS A 29 22.63 24.74 -10.89
CA HIS A 29 21.52 25.12 -11.78
C HIS A 29 21.96 26.20 -12.77
N ASP A 30 21.44 26.14 -14.01
CA ASP A 30 21.67 27.11 -15.10
C ASP A 30 23.16 27.36 -15.41
N GLU A 31 23.97 26.29 -15.43
CA GLU A 31 25.41 26.39 -15.61
C GLU A 31 25.82 26.38 -17.09
N LYS A 32 26.83 27.17 -17.45
CA LYS A 32 27.47 27.12 -18.77
C LYS A 32 28.82 26.40 -18.73
N ILE A 33 28.97 25.40 -19.60
CA ILE A 33 30.22 24.65 -19.80
C ILE A 33 30.76 24.98 -21.19
N ILE A 34 32.06 25.21 -21.30
CA ILE A 34 32.72 25.43 -22.59
C ILE A 34 32.86 24.08 -23.30
N ASP A 35 32.35 23.99 -24.52
CA ASP A 35 32.47 22.80 -25.36
C ASP A 35 33.85 22.67 -26.02
N LYS A 36 34.09 21.52 -26.67
CA LYS A 36 35.35 21.23 -27.39
C LYS A 36 35.68 22.20 -28.53
N TYR A 37 34.74 23.05 -28.95
CA TYR A 37 34.92 24.07 -29.97
C TYR A 37 35.13 25.48 -29.37
N GLY A 38 35.14 25.61 -28.03
CA GLY A 38 35.29 26.88 -27.34
C GLY A 38 33.99 27.67 -27.18
N HIS A 39 32.83 27.05 -27.41
CA HIS A 39 31.53 27.71 -27.29
C HIS A 39 30.84 27.37 -25.97
N PRO A 40 30.20 28.35 -25.30
CA PRO A 40 29.46 28.09 -24.07
C PRO A 40 28.15 27.35 -24.34
N ARG A 41 27.93 26.23 -23.65
CA ARG A 41 26.68 25.46 -23.63
C ARG A 41 26.04 25.54 -22.25
N GLN A 42 24.83 26.09 -22.17
CA GLN A 42 24.05 26.18 -20.92
C GLN A 42 23.32 24.86 -20.66
N PHE A 43 23.37 24.28 -19.47
CA PHE A 43 22.56 23.14 -19.05
C PHE A 43 21.67 23.53 -17.88
N ASP A 44 20.49 22.91 -17.76
CA ASP A 44 19.53 23.27 -16.71
C ASP A 44 20.04 22.81 -15.35
N VAL A 45 20.60 21.60 -15.27
CA VAL A 45 21.29 21.08 -14.07
C VAL A 45 22.60 20.39 -14.48
N VAL A 46 23.65 20.62 -13.70
CA VAL A 46 24.96 19.95 -13.86
C VAL A 46 25.33 19.26 -12.56
N ILE A 47 25.79 18.01 -12.66
CA ILE A 47 26.21 17.18 -11.53
C ILE A 47 27.71 16.91 -11.68
N ARG A 48 28.48 17.15 -10.63
CA ARG A 48 29.89 16.74 -10.54
C ARG A 48 30.08 15.87 -9.32
N GLY A 49 30.64 14.68 -9.53
CA GLY A 49 30.90 13.72 -8.47
C GLY A 49 32.21 12.98 -8.68
N GLU A 50 32.44 11.99 -7.83
CA GLU A 50 33.60 11.11 -7.92
C GLU A 50 33.16 9.66 -7.69
N LEU A 51 33.59 8.76 -8.58
CA LEU A 51 33.35 7.32 -8.43
C LEU A 51 34.66 6.58 -8.65
N GLY A 52 35.14 5.87 -7.63
CA GLY A 52 36.37 5.08 -7.70
C GLY A 52 37.61 5.91 -8.11
N GLY A 53 37.74 7.14 -7.60
CA GLY A 53 38.86 8.02 -7.94
C GLY A 53 38.72 8.79 -9.26
N ARG A 54 37.61 8.61 -9.98
CA ARG A 54 37.36 9.24 -11.29
C ARG A 54 36.31 10.33 -11.15
N LYS A 55 36.61 11.51 -11.69
CA LYS A 55 35.64 12.61 -11.79
C LYS A 55 34.53 12.23 -12.76
N LEU A 56 33.30 12.48 -12.34
CA LEU A 56 32.10 12.32 -13.15
C LEU A 56 31.47 13.67 -13.45
N LEU A 57 30.97 13.82 -14.67
CA LEU A 57 30.19 14.95 -15.16
C LEU A 57 28.86 14.44 -15.69
N GLY A 58 27.78 14.75 -14.98
CA GLY A 58 26.40 14.54 -15.40
C GLY A 58 25.76 15.86 -15.85
N VAL A 59 24.91 15.81 -16.87
CA VAL A 59 24.13 16.97 -17.32
C VAL A 59 22.66 16.61 -17.52
N ILE A 60 21.77 17.56 -17.22
CA ILE A 60 20.33 17.36 -17.30
C ILE A 60 19.66 18.50 -18.07
N GLU A 61 18.68 18.14 -18.90
CA GLU A 61 17.74 19.07 -19.54
C GLU A 61 16.33 18.87 -18.97
N CYS A 62 15.65 19.96 -18.68
CA CYS A 62 14.30 19.98 -18.16
C CYS A 62 13.33 20.51 -19.23
N LYS A 63 12.21 19.80 -19.42
CA LYS A 63 11.17 20.11 -20.40
C LYS A 63 9.81 20.15 -19.71
N ASP A 64 9.53 21.31 -19.11
CA ASP A 64 8.23 21.64 -18.52
C ASP A 64 7.25 22.10 -19.61
N TRP A 65 6.77 21.14 -20.41
CA TRP A 65 5.98 21.39 -21.61
C TRP A 65 4.61 20.72 -21.54
N LYS A 66 3.64 21.25 -22.27
CA LYS A 66 2.33 20.57 -22.42
C LYS A 66 2.42 19.33 -23.31
N ALA A 67 3.27 19.37 -24.34
CA ALA A 67 3.44 18.32 -25.33
C ALA A 67 4.66 17.44 -25.01
N LYS A 68 4.56 16.16 -25.35
CA LYS A 68 5.62 15.15 -25.20
C LYS A 68 6.91 15.61 -25.86
N VAL A 69 8.04 15.26 -25.23
CA VAL A 69 9.37 15.41 -25.82
C VAL A 69 9.53 14.42 -26.97
N ASP A 70 10.06 14.91 -28.09
CA ASP A 70 10.27 14.14 -29.32
C ASP A 70 11.73 14.26 -29.82
N LEU A 71 12.05 13.54 -30.90
CA LEU A 71 13.40 13.37 -31.45
C LEU A 71 14.27 14.64 -31.56
N PRO A 72 13.77 15.82 -32.00
CA PRO A 72 14.62 17.00 -32.15
C PRO A 72 15.28 17.46 -30.85
N VAL A 73 14.59 17.27 -29.72
CA VAL A 73 15.13 17.62 -28.39
C VAL A 73 16.23 16.64 -28.00
N VAL A 74 15.99 15.35 -28.22
CA VAL A 74 16.94 14.28 -27.91
C VAL A 74 18.21 14.43 -28.73
N ASP A 75 18.08 14.68 -30.03
CA ASP A 75 19.22 14.85 -30.96
C ASP A 75 20.10 16.05 -30.59
N ALA A 76 19.46 17.17 -30.25
CA ALA A 76 20.16 18.36 -29.78
C ALA A 76 20.90 18.09 -28.48
N PHE A 77 20.28 17.36 -27.54
CA PHE A 77 20.88 17.05 -26.25
C PHE A 77 22.05 16.08 -26.35
N ILE A 78 21.93 15.01 -27.13
CA ILE A 78 23.02 14.05 -27.41
C ILE A 78 24.26 14.80 -27.92
N THR A 79 24.06 15.66 -28.92
CA THR A 79 25.17 16.42 -29.53
C THR A 79 25.84 17.33 -28.50
N LYS A 80 25.02 18.09 -27.76
CA LYS A 80 25.48 19.04 -26.73
C LYS A 80 26.25 18.36 -25.59
N MET A 81 25.80 17.17 -25.18
CA MET A 81 26.46 16.35 -24.16
C MET A 81 27.81 15.81 -24.65
N ARG A 82 27.85 15.28 -25.88
CA ARG A 82 29.09 14.77 -26.50
C ARG A 82 30.13 15.87 -26.68
N ASP A 83 29.70 17.08 -27.00
CA ASP A 83 30.60 18.21 -27.21
C ASP A 83 31.31 18.69 -25.93
N ILE A 84 30.83 18.33 -24.75
CA ILE A 84 31.47 18.61 -23.45
C ILE A 84 32.07 17.36 -22.78
N ASN A 85 32.01 16.20 -23.42
CA ASN A 85 32.42 14.90 -22.85
C ASN A 85 31.74 14.59 -21.50
N ALA A 86 30.43 14.80 -21.38
CA ALA A 86 29.71 14.36 -20.17
C ALA A 86 29.71 12.82 -20.07
N ASN A 87 29.76 12.30 -18.84
CA ASN A 87 29.75 10.86 -18.56
C ASN A 87 28.35 10.25 -18.65
N PHE A 88 27.32 11.02 -18.31
CA PHE A 88 25.94 10.61 -18.43
C PHE A 88 25.05 11.85 -18.60
N GLY A 89 23.82 11.63 -19.05
CA GLY A 89 22.83 12.69 -19.02
C GLY A 89 21.40 12.19 -18.99
N MET A 90 20.52 13.12 -18.64
CA MET A 90 19.11 12.82 -18.42
C MET A 90 18.24 13.94 -19.00
N ILE A 91 17.04 13.57 -19.44
CA ILE A 91 15.99 14.52 -19.79
C ILE A 91 14.84 14.31 -18.81
N PHE A 92 14.42 15.39 -18.15
CA PHE A 92 13.21 15.42 -17.34
C PHE A 92 12.07 16.06 -18.13
N SER A 93 10.92 15.39 -18.21
CA SER A 93 9.72 15.90 -18.89
C SER A 93 8.48 15.64 -18.05
N ASN A 94 7.70 16.68 -17.81
CA ASN A 94 6.43 16.58 -17.07
C ASN A 94 5.26 16.06 -17.93
N SER A 95 5.44 15.98 -19.24
CA SER A 95 4.45 15.46 -20.20
C SER A 95 4.87 14.14 -20.83
N GLY A 96 6.03 13.61 -20.44
CA GLY A 96 6.60 12.37 -20.97
C GLY A 96 7.25 12.53 -22.34
N PHE A 97 7.38 11.41 -23.04
CA PHE A 97 8.15 11.27 -24.28
C PHE A 97 7.35 10.51 -25.34
N THR A 98 7.68 10.71 -26.61
CA THR A 98 7.24 9.81 -27.71
C THR A 98 8.00 8.48 -27.63
N SER A 99 7.43 7.39 -28.13
CA SER A 99 8.10 6.08 -28.12
C SER A 99 9.45 6.11 -28.83
N ARG A 100 9.53 6.80 -29.97
CA ARG A 100 10.78 7.00 -30.73
C ARG A 100 11.83 7.78 -29.95
N ALA A 101 11.42 8.76 -29.15
CA ALA A 101 12.34 9.51 -28.30
C ALA A 101 12.89 8.63 -27.17
N ILE A 102 12.06 7.78 -26.56
CA ILE A 102 12.50 6.81 -25.54
C ILE A 102 13.51 5.83 -26.14
N GLU A 103 13.17 5.18 -27.26
CA GLU A 103 14.06 4.26 -27.98
C GLU A 103 15.43 4.89 -28.23
N LYS A 104 15.46 6.11 -28.77
CA LYS A 104 16.71 6.81 -29.07
C LYS A 104 17.50 7.21 -27.82
N CYS A 105 16.83 7.61 -26.74
CA CYS A 105 17.49 7.87 -25.46
C CYS A 105 18.15 6.61 -24.90
N VAL A 106 17.45 5.47 -24.92
CA VAL A 106 17.97 4.18 -24.45
C VAL A 106 19.19 3.75 -25.26
N GLU A 107 19.14 3.85 -26.59
CA GLU A 107 20.28 3.54 -27.47
C GLU A 107 21.52 4.43 -27.23
N ASN A 108 21.37 5.57 -26.55
CA ASN A 108 22.43 6.53 -26.27
C ASN A 108 22.71 6.70 -24.76
N ASP A 109 22.24 5.77 -23.92
CA ASP A 109 22.42 5.79 -22.46
C ASP A 109 21.93 7.08 -21.77
N ILE A 110 20.81 7.62 -22.25
CA ILE A 110 20.18 8.84 -21.71
C ILE A 110 18.97 8.46 -20.85
N GLY A 111 18.98 8.90 -19.59
CA GLY A 111 17.84 8.70 -18.69
C GLY A 111 16.62 9.56 -19.07
N VAL A 112 15.42 8.98 -19.05
CA VAL A 112 14.15 9.67 -19.37
C VAL A 112 13.20 9.64 -18.18
N LYS A 113 13.03 10.77 -17.49
CA LYS A 113 12.34 10.80 -16.18
C LYS A 113 11.28 11.92 -16.05
N SER A 114 10.41 11.82 -15.05
CA SER A 114 9.51 12.90 -14.61
C SER A 114 9.53 13.05 -13.10
N LEU A 115 9.30 14.27 -12.62
CA LEU A 115 8.96 14.52 -11.23
C LEU A 115 7.45 14.38 -11.06
N LEU A 116 7.05 13.52 -10.13
CA LEU A 116 5.71 13.51 -9.57
C LEU A 116 5.77 14.34 -8.29
N GLN A 117 4.90 15.33 -8.19
CA GLN A 117 4.69 16.11 -6.98
C GLN A 117 3.23 15.92 -6.56
N ASN A 118 2.87 16.32 -5.35
CA ASN A 118 1.49 16.36 -4.84
C ASN A 118 0.49 17.22 -5.67
N ASP A 119 0.87 17.71 -6.85
CA ASP A 119 0.05 18.50 -7.77
C ASP A 119 -0.41 17.68 -8.99
N THR A 120 -1.32 18.27 -9.77
CA THR A 120 -1.99 17.81 -11.01
C THR A 120 -1.16 17.07 -12.05
N LEU A 121 0.17 16.98 -11.95
CA LEU A 121 0.99 16.04 -12.71
C LEU A 121 0.56 14.58 -12.51
N SER A 122 -0.04 14.26 -11.35
CA SER A 122 -0.69 12.97 -11.07
C SER A 122 -1.79 12.60 -12.07
N THR A 123 -2.36 13.56 -12.81
CA THR A 123 -3.44 13.26 -13.76
C THR A 123 -2.97 12.59 -15.05
N LYS A 124 -1.67 12.73 -15.40
CA LYS A 124 -1.10 12.08 -16.60
C LYS A 124 -0.51 10.72 -16.30
N VAL A 125 -0.05 10.49 -15.07
CA VAL A 125 0.48 9.21 -14.59
C VAL A 125 -0.41 8.75 -13.45
N LYS A 126 -1.44 7.94 -13.78
CA LYS A 126 -2.32 7.31 -12.79
C LYS A 126 -1.73 5.94 -12.44
N ILE A 127 -1.23 5.80 -11.22
CA ILE A 127 -0.73 4.51 -10.73
C ILE A 127 -1.82 3.91 -9.85
N MET A 128 -2.52 2.92 -10.41
CA MET A 128 -3.53 2.16 -9.68
C MET A 128 -2.86 1.03 -8.91
N TYR A 129 -3.18 0.92 -7.63
CA TYR A 129 -2.78 -0.19 -6.78
C TYR A 129 -4.00 -1.04 -6.46
N HIS A 130 -3.80 -2.35 -6.56
CA HIS A 130 -4.74 -3.35 -6.04
C HIS A 130 -4.30 -3.68 -4.62
N VAL A 131 -5.09 -3.27 -3.64
CA VAL A 131 -4.81 -3.56 -2.22
C VAL A 131 -5.65 -4.75 -1.82
N TYR A 132 -5.05 -5.66 -1.05
CA TYR A 132 -5.71 -6.86 -0.54
C TYR A 132 -5.73 -6.83 0.99
N MET A 133 -6.84 -7.27 1.58
CA MET A 133 -7.02 -7.38 3.03
C MET A 133 -7.50 -8.78 3.39
N LYS A 134 -6.84 -9.42 4.35
CA LYS A 134 -7.34 -10.67 4.94
C LYS A 134 -8.31 -10.33 6.07
N CYS A 135 -9.57 -10.70 5.90
CA CYS A 135 -10.59 -10.55 6.92
C CYS A 135 -10.88 -11.91 7.55
N TYR A 136 -10.78 -11.99 8.86
CA TYR A 136 -11.03 -13.23 9.59
C TYR A 136 -12.32 -13.11 10.41
N ASP A 137 -13.22 -14.06 10.22
CA ASP A 137 -14.53 -14.09 10.89
C ASP A 137 -14.82 -15.47 11.48
N TRP A 138 -15.75 -15.53 12.42
CA TRP A 138 -16.23 -16.76 13.04
C TRP A 138 -17.59 -17.16 12.44
N ARG A 139 -17.67 -18.37 11.89
CA ARG A 139 -18.90 -18.94 11.32
C ARG A 139 -19.26 -20.27 11.98
N ASN A 140 -20.45 -20.78 11.66
CA ASN A 140 -20.91 -22.11 12.08
C ASN A 140 -20.93 -22.33 13.59
N PHE A 141 -21.42 -21.35 14.35
CA PHE A 141 -21.55 -21.45 15.81
C PHE A 141 -22.46 -22.61 16.21
N LYS A 142 -21.95 -23.51 17.05
CA LYS A 142 -22.68 -24.65 17.62
C LYS A 142 -22.37 -24.80 19.10
N VAL A 143 -23.29 -25.40 19.85
CA VAL A 143 -23.04 -25.81 21.24
C VAL A 143 -23.52 -27.25 21.44
N ARG A 144 -22.67 -28.07 22.05
CA ARG A 144 -23.00 -29.43 22.47
C ARG A 144 -23.19 -29.45 23.99
N MET A 145 -24.28 -30.03 24.44
CA MET A 145 -24.63 -30.10 25.85
C MET A 145 -24.49 -31.53 26.36
N PHE A 146 -23.99 -31.69 27.60
CA PHE A 146 -23.88 -32.98 28.26
C PHE A 146 -24.57 -32.90 29.62
N GLY A 147 -25.61 -33.71 29.81
CA GLY A 147 -26.37 -33.77 31.05
C GLY A 147 -27.61 -34.65 30.91
N THR A 148 -28.56 -34.49 31.83
CA THR A 148 -29.76 -35.34 31.92
C THR A 148 -31.01 -34.56 31.54
N GLY A 149 -31.75 -35.05 30.55
CA GLY A 149 -33.03 -34.49 30.12
C GLY A 149 -33.51 -35.09 28.80
N SER A 150 -34.83 -35.13 28.58
CA SER A 150 -35.41 -35.52 27.30
C SER A 150 -35.56 -34.29 26.42
N ALA A 151 -34.93 -34.32 25.25
CA ALA A 151 -34.98 -33.19 24.34
C ALA A 151 -34.84 -33.67 22.89
N ASN A 152 -35.97 -33.77 22.19
CA ASN A 152 -36.00 -33.96 20.75
C ASN A 152 -35.89 -32.59 20.07
N TRP A 153 -34.68 -32.09 19.89
CA TRP A 153 -34.41 -30.93 19.06
C TRP A 153 -33.07 -31.10 18.35
N ASP A 154 -32.92 -30.41 17.22
CA ASP A 154 -31.69 -30.34 16.44
C ASP A 154 -30.75 -29.27 17.05
N PRO A 155 -29.63 -29.67 17.69
CA PRO A 155 -28.68 -28.74 18.29
C PRO A 155 -27.92 -27.88 17.28
N GLU A 156 -27.96 -28.23 16.01
CA GLU A 156 -27.21 -27.52 14.98
C GLU A 156 -27.80 -26.15 14.62
N THR A 157 -29.01 -25.80 15.10
CA THR A 157 -29.75 -24.60 14.67
C THR A 157 -30.20 -23.65 15.79
N THR A 158 -29.68 -23.80 17.02
CA THR A 158 -30.38 -23.25 18.22
C THR A 158 -29.57 -22.40 19.19
N ILE A 159 -28.26 -22.21 19.05
CA ILE A 159 -27.45 -21.46 20.03
C ILE A 159 -27.96 -20.01 20.26
N ASN A 160 -28.57 -19.40 19.25
CA ASN A 160 -29.18 -18.06 19.32
C ASN A 160 -30.26 -17.94 20.41
N ASP A 161 -30.96 -19.04 20.73
CA ASP A 161 -32.11 -19.05 21.63
C ASP A 161 -31.80 -19.80 22.94
N MET A 162 -30.52 -19.97 23.29
CA MET A 162 -30.10 -20.68 24.50
C MET A 162 -29.60 -19.74 25.56
N PHE A 163 -30.07 -19.95 26.79
CA PHE A 163 -29.78 -19.08 27.92
C PHE A 163 -29.39 -19.87 29.17
N ILE A 164 -28.46 -19.33 29.94
CA ILE A 164 -28.14 -19.78 31.30
C ILE A 164 -28.26 -18.57 32.23
N ASN A 165 -29.05 -18.68 33.31
CA ASN A 165 -29.30 -17.54 34.21
C ASN A 165 -29.72 -16.23 33.49
N GLY A 166 -30.45 -16.34 32.37
CA GLY A 166 -30.90 -15.21 31.55
C GLY A 166 -29.89 -14.68 30.53
N GLN A 167 -28.67 -15.24 30.48
CA GLN A 167 -27.62 -14.83 29.56
C GLN A 167 -27.59 -15.69 28.29
N ASN A 168 -27.51 -15.04 27.13
CA ASN A 168 -27.43 -15.72 25.84
C ASN A 168 -26.07 -16.42 25.64
N LEU A 169 -26.11 -17.70 25.32
CA LEU A 169 -24.90 -18.53 25.16
C LEU A 169 -24.09 -18.15 23.90
N LEU A 170 -24.74 -17.73 22.80
CA LEU A 170 -24.02 -17.25 21.62
C LEU A 170 -23.29 -15.95 21.90
N GLU A 171 -23.96 -14.98 22.54
CA GLU A 171 -23.33 -13.69 22.85
C GLU A 171 -22.11 -13.85 23.76
N TRP A 172 -22.21 -14.71 24.78
CA TRP A 172 -21.05 -15.07 25.60
C TRP A 172 -19.91 -15.66 24.76
N PHE A 173 -20.22 -16.60 23.86
CA PHE A 173 -19.20 -17.28 23.08
C PHE A 173 -18.55 -16.34 22.05
N GLN A 174 -19.32 -15.47 21.41
CA GLN A 174 -18.79 -14.40 20.54
C GLN A 174 -17.83 -13.49 21.31
N HIS A 175 -18.22 -13.03 22.50
CA HIS A 175 -17.35 -12.21 23.34
C HIS A 175 -16.08 -12.95 23.76
N HIS A 176 -16.17 -14.23 24.12
CA HIS A 176 -14.99 -15.07 24.37
C HIS A 176 -14.06 -15.06 23.16
N LEU A 177 -14.59 -15.30 21.96
CA LEU A 177 -13.80 -15.33 20.73
C LEU A 177 -13.18 -13.96 20.39
N ASP A 178 -13.92 -12.87 20.59
CA ASP A 178 -13.46 -11.49 20.35
C ASP A 178 -12.39 -11.04 21.37
N SER A 179 -12.36 -11.67 22.55
CA SER A 179 -11.34 -11.43 23.58
C SER A 179 -10.03 -12.20 23.34
N MET A 180 -10.01 -13.16 22.41
CA MET A 180 -8.80 -13.92 22.09
C MET A 180 -7.79 -13.04 21.34
N PRO A 181 -6.48 -13.30 21.46
CA PRO A 181 -5.48 -12.67 20.60
C PRO A 181 -5.83 -12.90 19.12
N ASN A 182 -5.47 -11.95 18.26
CA ASN A 182 -5.70 -12.05 16.82
C ASN A 182 -5.21 -13.39 16.28
N LEU A 183 -6.17 -14.22 15.83
CA LEU A 183 -5.91 -15.53 15.27
C LEU A 183 -6.02 -15.46 13.75
N GLU A 184 -4.87 -15.46 13.08
CA GLU A 184 -4.74 -15.50 11.61
C GLU A 184 -4.77 -16.92 11.03
N ILE A 185 -5.22 -17.89 11.83
CA ILE A 185 -5.27 -19.31 11.47
C ILE A 185 -6.73 -19.70 11.25
N GLU A 186 -7.02 -20.30 10.09
CA GLU A 186 -8.33 -20.86 9.78
C GLU A 186 -8.53 -22.23 10.42
N GLY A 187 -9.79 -22.61 10.66
CA GLY A 187 -10.15 -23.95 11.10
C GLY A 187 -11.14 -23.99 12.24
N PRO A 188 -11.50 -25.20 12.70
CA PRO A 188 -12.41 -25.38 13.81
C PRO A 188 -11.79 -24.92 15.12
N TYR A 189 -12.59 -24.32 15.98
CA TYR A 189 -12.27 -23.96 17.34
C TYR A 189 -13.30 -24.54 18.28
N GLU A 190 -12.84 -25.12 19.39
CA GLU A 190 -13.69 -25.65 20.44
C GLU A 190 -13.31 -25.06 21.80
N LYS A 191 -14.33 -24.79 22.62
CA LYS A 191 -14.18 -24.34 24.00
C LYS A 191 -15.11 -25.16 24.89
N GLU A 192 -14.53 -25.96 25.78
CA GLU A 192 -15.26 -26.69 26.80
C GLU A 192 -15.43 -25.84 28.06
N VAL A 193 -16.64 -25.85 28.61
CA VAL A 193 -17.00 -25.26 29.92
C VAL A 193 -17.59 -26.37 30.78
N LYS A 194 -16.93 -26.69 31.89
CA LYS A 194 -17.40 -27.66 32.89
C LYS A 194 -17.88 -26.89 34.11
N PHE A 195 -19.10 -27.16 34.56
CA PHE A 195 -19.68 -26.46 35.69
C PHE A 195 -19.31 -27.15 37.00
N SER A 196 -19.15 -26.35 38.05
CA SER A 196 -18.89 -26.84 39.42
C SER A 196 -20.10 -27.58 40.00
N SER A 197 -21.30 -27.23 39.55
CA SER A 197 -22.56 -27.90 39.85
C SER A 197 -23.47 -27.92 38.61
N PRO A 198 -24.41 -28.88 38.47
CA PRO A 198 -25.29 -28.93 37.30
C PRO A 198 -26.09 -27.64 37.12
N GLN A 199 -26.07 -27.09 35.91
CA GLN A 199 -26.74 -25.85 35.56
C GLN A 199 -27.97 -26.10 34.69
N VAL A 200 -28.90 -25.14 34.64
CA VAL A 200 -30.10 -25.22 33.80
C VAL A 200 -29.94 -24.34 32.57
N VAL A 201 -29.92 -24.95 31.40
CA VAL A 201 -30.01 -24.24 30.12
C VAL A 201 -31.47 -24.15 29.68
N GLN A 202 -31.93 -22.92 29.44
CA GLN A 202 -33.21 -22.63 28.84
C GLN A 202 -33.06 -22.54 27.33
N ALA A 203 -33.83 -23.33 26.58
CA ALA A 203 -33.81 -23.32 25.12
C ALA A 203 -35.24 -23.44 24.59
N ARG A 204 -35.72 -22.41 23.86
CA ARG A 204 -37.06 -22.40 23.23
C ARG A 204 -38.19 -22.89 24.17
N GLY A 205 -38.21 -22.40 25.40
CA GLY A 205 -39.23 -22.74 26.41
C GLY A 205 -39.03 -24.07 27.15
N HIS A 206 -37.96 -24.82 26.86
CA HIS A 206 -37.59 -26.04 27.56
C HIS A 206 -36.40 -25.79 28.50
N SER A 207 -36.27 -26.63 29.54
CA SER A 207 -35.16 -26.59 30.48
C SER A 207 -34.37 -27.91 30.42
N VAL A 208 -33.05 -27.81 30.26
CA VAL A 208 -32.14 -28.95 30.22
C VAL A 208 -31.11 -28.79 31.34
N VAL A 209 -30.94 -29.83 32.16
CA VAL A 209 -29.89 -29.86 33.18
C VAL A 209 -28.59 -30.31 32.53
N VAL A 210 -27.54 -29.52 32.64
CA VAL A 210 -26.24 -29.74 32.00
C VAL A 210 -25.11 -29.74 33.03
N GLU A 211 -24.14 -30.63 32.86
CA GLU A 211 -22.91 -30.68 33.65
C GLU A 211 -21.75 -30.00 32.92
N ARG A 212 -21.80 -29.98 31.59
CA ARG A 212 -20.81 -29.28 30.75
C ARG A 212 -21.38 -28.89 29.39
N LEU A 213 -20.75 -27.87 28.79
CA LEU A 213 -20.99 -27.39 27.44
C LEU A 213 -19.71 -27.46 26.61
N VAL A 214 -19.83 -27.74 25.32
CA VAL A 214 -18.74 -27.60 24.34
C VAL A 214 -19.21 -26.67 23.23
N PHE A 215 -18.63 -25.47 23.20
CA PHE A 215 -18.86 -24.47 22.18
C PHE A 215 -17.95 -24.73 20.99
N MET A 216 -18.47 -24.58 19.78
CA MET A 216 -17.75 -24.83 18.54
C MET A 216 -18.00 -23.68 17.57
N ALA A 217 -16.96 -23.19 16.90
CA ALA A 217 -17.05 -22.26 15.77
C ALA A 217 -15.97 -22.60 14.75
N THR A 218 -16.07 -22.05 13.55
CA THR A 218 -15.04 -22.18 12.52
C THR A 218 -14.48 -20.80 12.20
N ARG A 219 -13.17 -20.62 12.35
CA ARG A 219 -12.45 -19.44 11.88
C ARG A 219 -12.29 -19.56 10.37
N VAL A 220 -12.78 -18.58 9.64
CA VAL A 220 -12.66 -18.50 8.18
C VAL A 220 -11.96 -17.21 7.78
N MET A 221 -11.14 -17.27 6.74
CA MET A 221 -10.51 -16.10 6.15
C MET A 221 -11.21 -15.80 4.82
N GLN A 222 -11.71 -14.56 4.68
CA GLN A 222 -12.14 -14.01 3.41
C GLN A 222 -11.10 -12.98 2.97
N LEU A 223 -10.54 -13.18 1.79
CA LEU A 223 -9.71 -12.17 1.17
C LEU A 223 -10.65 -11.14 0.53
N LYS A 224 -10.35 -9.86 0.74
CA LYS A 224 -11.05 -8.71 0.16
C LYS A 224 -10.06 -7.84 -0.62
N HIS A 225 -10.55 -7.07 -1.59
CA HIS A 225 -9.72 -6.15 -2.36
C HIS A 225 -10.39 -4.81 -2.66
N THR A 226 -9.57 -3.82 -2.98
CA THR A 226 -10.00 -2.51 -3.48
C THR A 226 -8.93 -1.90 -4.37
N ASP A 227 -9.34 -0.98 -5.23
CA ASP A 227 -8.45 -0.23 -6.10
C ASP A 227 -8.26 1.18 -5.54
N THR A 228 -7.01 1.61 -5.40
CA THR A 228 -6.69 2.96 -4.95
C THR A 228 -5.62 3.61 -5.81
N ASP A 229 -5.65 4.94 -5.83
CA ASP A 229 -4.60 5.75 -6.43
C ASP A 229 -3.63 6.19 -5.35
N ILE A 230 -2.33 6.05 -5.62
CA ILE A 230 -1.31 6.70 -4.82
C ILE A 230 -1.05 8.09 -5.39
N LYS A 231 -1.10 9.08 -4.50
CA LYS A 231 -0.61 10.43 -4.79
C LYS A 231 0.63 10.65 -3.96
N GLY A 232 1.66 11.22 -4.54
CA GLY A 232 2.85 11.48 -3.75
C GLY A 232 3.95 12.09 -4.58
N ASP A 233 4.98 12.47 -3.86
CA ASP A 233 6.22 12.83 -4.48
C ASP A 233 6.86 11.51 -4.98
N GLY A 234 7.26 11.46 -6.25
CA GLY A 234 7.92 10.29 -6.84
C GLY A 234 8.76 10.64 -8.08
N ILE A 235 9.67 9.75 -8.47
CA ILE A 235 10.37 9.84 -9.75
C ILE A 235 9.90 8.69 -10.62
N PHE A 236 9.25 9.03 -11.74
CA PHE A 236 8.83 8.04 -12.73
C PHE A 236 9.90 7.90 -13.81
N ASP A 237 10.32 6.66 -14.09
CA ASP A 237 11.18 6.30 -15.19
C ASP A 237 10.35 5.85 -16.39
N TRP A 238 10.38 6.63 -17.46
CA TRP A 238 9.60 6.32 -18.67
C TRP A 238 10.20 5.18 -19.50
N GLY A 239 11.50 4.89 -19.35
CA GLY A 239 12.19 3.84 -20.08
C GLY A 239 11.93 2.47 -19.46
N GLU A 240 11.98 2.40 -18.14
CA GLU A 240 11.70 1.16 -17.39
C GLU A 240 10.23 0.95 -17.07
N ASN A 241 9.38 1.98 -17.29
CA ASN A 241 7.99 2.00 -16.85
C ASN A 241 7.87 1.67 -15.35
N SER A 242 8.77 2.25 -14.56
CA SER A 242 8.96 1.98 -13.14
C SER A 242 8.92 3.29 -12.32
N MET A 243 8.68 3.18 -11.01
CA MET A 243 8.68 4.32 -10.09
C MET A 243 9.67 4.09 -8.97
N SER A 244 10.33 5.17 -8.56
CA SER A 244 11.29 5.20 -7.44
C SER A 244 11.01 6.37 -6.51
N PHE A 245 11.42 6.22 -5.25
CA PHE A 245 11.20 7.20 -4.19
C PHE A 245 12.53 7.47 -3.47
N PRO A 246 13.03 8.72 -3.49
CA PRO A 246 14.13 9.14 -2.63
C PRO A 246 13.79 8.98 -1.13
N GLU A 247 14.82 8.94 -0.28
CA GLU A 247 14.65 8.84 1.17
C GLU A 247 13.79 10.01 1.71
N ASN A 248 12.87 9.71 2.63
CA ASN A 248 11.93 10.64 3.27
C ASN A 248 10.81 11.22 2.37
N TRP A 249 10.53 10.61 1.22
CA TRP A 249 9.41 11.04 0.37
C TRP A 249 8.06 10.54 0.88
N THR A 250 7.02 11.37 0.71
CA THR A 250 5.67 11.08 1.21
C THR A 250 4.80 10.55 0.08
N ILE A 251 4.15 9.41 0.34
CA ILE A 251 3.06 8.88 -0.46
C ILE A 251 1.77 8.91 0.35
N GLU A 252 0.72 9.47 -0.21
CA GLU A 252 -0.65 9.39 0.28
C GLU A 252 -1.37 8.28 -0.48
N MET A 253 -1.75 7.22 0.24
CA MET A 253 -2.66 6.20 -0.25
C MET A 253 -4.00 6.40 0.43
N ARG A 254 -5.09 6.44 -0.35
CA ARG A 254 -6.45 6.50 0.22
C ARG A 254 -7.09 5.14 0.15
N VAL A 255 -6.85 4.35 1.17
CA VAL A 255 -7.46 3.04 1.33
C VAL A 255 -8.62 3.19 2.32
N PRO A 256 -9.84 2.70 2.02
CA PRO A 256 -10.94 2.77 2.96
C PRO A 256 -10.65 1.96 4.23
N ASP A 257 -10.82 2.57 5.40
CA ASP A 257 -10.54 1.92 6.69
C ASP A 257 -11.63 0.91 7.11
N ASP A 258 -12.83 1.01 6.53
CA ASP A 258 -13.95 0.11 6.80
C ASP A 258 -13.94 -1.07 5.81
N PRO A 259 -13.71 -2.32 6.27
CA PRO A 259 -13.72 -3.51 5.42
C PRO A 259 -15.04 -3.77 4.68
N SER A 260 -16.16 -3.16 5.12
CA SER A 260 -17.46 -3.26 4.44
C SER A 260 -17.46 -2.58 3.06
N GLN A 261 -16.54 -1.64 2.84
CA GLN A 261 -16.39 -0.89 1.60
C GLN A 261 -15.53 -1.64 0.56
N TRP A 262 -15.06 -2.85 0.89
CA TRP A 262 -14.18 -3.66 0.05
C TRP A 262 -14.90 -4.87 -0.55
N GLU A 263 -14.52 -5.22 -1.77
CA GLU A 263 -15.10 -6.33 -2.52
C GLU A 263 -14.48 -7.66 -2.09
N ASP A 264 -15.28 -8.74 -2.03
CA ASP A 264 -14.79 -10.09 -1.77
C ASP A 264 -13.94 -10.59 -2.95
N TYR A 265 -12.83 -11.28 -2.64
CA TYR A 265 -11.87 -11.76 -3.64
C TYR A 265 -11.46 -13.20 -3.37
N ASP A 266 -11.64 -14.07 -4.36
CA ASP A 266 -11.27 -15.50 -4.27
C ASP A 266 -10.09 -15.88 -5.19
N GLY A 267 -9.48 -14.89 -5.85
CA GLY A 267 -8.37 -15.10 -6.77
C GLY A 267 -6.99 -15.14 -6.07
N PRO A 268 -5.92 -15.47 -6.81
CA PRO A 268 -4.56 -15.35 -6.29
C PRO A 268 -4.15 -13.89 -6.14
N ILE A 269 -3.47 -13.55 -5.04
CA ILE A 269 -2.77 -12.27 -4.93
C ILE A 269 -1.69 -12.26 -6.02
N ARG A 270 -1.74 -11.29 -6.94
CA ARG A 270 -0.74 -11.14 -7.99
C ARG A 270 0.61 -10.78 -7.36
N GLU A 271 1.69 -11.42 -7.78
CA GLU A 271 3.04 -11.03 -7.34
C GLU A 271 3.33 -9.58 -7.78
N GLY A 272 3.69 -8.74 -6.81
CA GLY A 272 3.94 -7.30 -6.96
C GLY A 272 4.63 -6.74 -5.72
N PHE A 273 4.69 -5.41 -5.60
CA PHE A 273 5.23 -4.75 -4.40
C PHE A 273 4.25 -4.94 -3.22
N ASP A 274 4.64 -5.76 -2.24
CA ASP A 274 3.86 -6.02 -1.02
C ASP A 274 3.98 -4.83 -0.05
N ILE A 275 2.90 -4.06 0.13
CA ILE A 275 2.77 -3.11 1.26
C ILE A 275 1.82 -3.76 2.27
N ARG A 276 2.37 -4.25 3.39
CA ARG A 276 1.57 -4.89 4.45
C ARG A 276 0.98 -3.83 5.38
N PHE A 277 -0.31 -3.60 5.27
CA PHE A 277 -1.07 -2.85 6.27
C PHE A 277 -1.60 -3.85 7.31
N GLY A 278 -1.07 -3.78 8.54
CA GLY A 278 -1.62 -4.51 9.67
C GLY A 278 -2.85 -3.78 10.21
N VAL A 279 -4.03 -4.05 9.67
CA VAL A 279 -5.27 -3.55 10.30
C VAL A 279 -5.52 -4.41 11.52
N THR A 280 -5.23 -3.85 12.70
CA THR A 280 -5.58 -4.44 13.98
C THR A 280 -7.10 -4.27 14.13
N ALA A 281 -7.81 -5.40 14.25
CA ALA A 281 -9.28 -5.49 14.26
C ALA A 281 -9.97 -4.30 14.95
N ILE A 282 -10.93 -3.68 14.25
CA ILE A 282 -11.82 -2.68 14.84
C ILE A 282 -12.70 -3.42 15.87
N GLN A 283 -12.34 -3.30 17.14
CA GLN A 283 -13.11 -3.85 18.25
C GLN A 283 -14.47 -3.13 18.35
N TYR A 284 -15.54 -3.80 17.94
CA TYR A 284 -16.90 -3.32 18.21
C TYR A 284 -17.22 -3.60 19.68
N ASN A 285 -17.15 -2.57 20.51
CA ASN A 285 -17.37 -2.67 21.95
C ASN A 285 -18.87 -2.83 22.22
N LYS A 286 -19.36 -4.07 22.44
CA LYS A 286 -20.72 -4.29 22.95
C LYS A 286 -20.71 -3.97 24.46
N GLU A 287 -21.50 -2.99 24.87
CA GLU A 287 -21.45 -2.29 26.18
C GLU A 287 -21.73 -3.13 27.45
N HIS A 288 -21.88 -4.45 27.36
CA HIS A 288 -22.11 -5.29 28.53
C HIS A 288 -21.19 -6.52 28.52
N PRO A 289 -20.28 -6.69 29.50
CA PRO A 289 -19.52 -7.92 29.61
C PRO A 289 -20.50 -9.06 29.93
N PRO A 290 -20.58 -10.10 29.09
CA PRO A 290 -21.40 -11.26 29.38
C PRO A 290 -20.95 -11.90 30.71
N LEU A 291 -21.89 -12.28 31.59
CA LEU A 291 -21.65 -13.06 32.81
C LEU A 291 -20.67 -14.21 32.51
N LYS A 292 -19.73 -14.47 33.43
CA LYS A 292 -18.73 -15.53 33.23
C LYS A 292 -19.36 -16.88 33.53
N ILE A 293 -19.96 -17.51 32.52
CA ILE A 293 -20.56 -18.83 32.67
C ILE A 293 -19.55 -19.89 33.13
N GLU A 294 -18.25 -19.65 32.93
CA GLU A 294 -17.17 -20.52 33.40
C GLU A 294 -17.02 -20.55 34.93
N GLU A 295 -17.57 -19.56 35.64
CA GLU A 295 -17.50 -19.46 37.10
C GLU A 295 -18.72 -20.11 37.80
N LEU A 296 -19.62 -20.75 37.04
CA LEU A 296 -20.85 -21.42 37.52
C LEU A 296 -20.64 -22.90 37.92
#